data_AF-A0A8I1XIH1-F1
#
_entry.id   AF-A0A8I1XIH1-F1
#
_cell.length_a   1.000
_cell.length_b   1.000
_cell.length_c   1.000
_cell.angle_alpha   90.00
_cell.angle_beta   90.00
_cell.angle_gamma   90.00
#
_symmetry.space_group_name_H-M   'P 1'
#
loop_
_entity.id
_entity.type
_entity.pdbx_description
1 polymer ?
#
loop_
_entity_poly.entity_id
_entity_poly.type
_entity_poly.pdbx_seq_one_letter_code
_entity_poly.pdbx_strand_id
1 'polypeptide(L)'
;MVSHPPVWRLKIQLLGITPTVWRRLDTYADVELAQLHYFIQGAMGWELMHLFSFGHGNGSKISSKRRLCDVSDIGETLIYTYDFGDDWQHRVTVEKLMEKPTESYPHLITGKCACPPEDCGGPWGYAEMLRVLAGRSSARRRELTEWLGGPFDPSSFDISEARERLAEYAKLSMPKAHR
;
A
#
# COMPACT_ATOMS: atom_id res chain seq x y z
N MET A 1 -2.92 -32.08 -11.29
CA MET A 1 -2.47 -30.70 -11.56
C MET A 1 -3.06 -29.82 -10.49
N VAL A 2 -2.25 -29.14 -9.69
CA VAL A 2 -2.77 -28.15 -8.73
C VAL A 2 -3.21 -26.95 -9.56
N SER A 3 -4.52 -26.70 -9.63
CA SER A 3 -5.05 -25.49 -10.23
C SER A 3 -4.63 -24.31 -9.35
N HIS A 4 -3.80 -23.41 -9.86
CA HIS A 4 -3.46 -22.19 -9.14
C HIS A 4 -4.69 -21.27 -9.14
N PRO A 5 -4.92 -20.49 -8.07
CA PRO A 5 -5.93 -19.45 -8.07
C PRO A 5 -5.70 -18.46 -9.21
N PRO A 6 -6.75 -17.80 -9.73
CA PRO A 6 -6.59 -16.70 -10.68
C PRO A 6 -5.63 -15.64 -10.14
N VAL A 7 -4.83 -15.04 -11.02
CA VAL A 7 -3.94 -13.94 -10.64
C VAL A 7 -4.53 -12.63 -11.14
N TRP A 8 -4.66 -11.67 -10.25
CA TRP A 8 -5.18 -10.34 -10.56
C TRP A 8 -4.09 -9.28 -10.47
N ARG A 9 -4.10 -8.37 -11.45
CA ARG A 9 -3.36 -7.12 -11.37
C ARG A 9 -4.16 -6.10 -10.60
N LEU A 10 -3.59 -5.57 -9.54
CA LEU A 10 -4.17 -4.52 -8.72
C LEU A 10 -3.45 -3.20 -8.97
N LYS A 11 -4.21 -2.11 -9.04
CA LYS A 11 -3.69 -0.75 -8.88
C LYS A 11 -4.10 -0.23 -7.52
N ILE A 12 -3.13 0.15 -6.70
CA ILE A 12 -3.32 0.75 -5.39
C ILE A 12 -2.92 2.21 -5.50
N GLN A 13 -3.87 3.11 -5.26
CA GLN A 13 -3.65 4.55 -5.35
C GLN A 13 -3.99 5.20 -4.01
N LEU A 14 -3.03 5.93 -3.43
CA LEU A 14 -3.25 6.73 -2.24
C LEU A 14 -4.07 7.97 -2.59
N LEU A 15 -5.14 8.22 -1.85
CA LEU A 15 -6.09 9.30 -2.07
C LEU A 15 -5.74 10.53 -1.23
N GLY A 16 -6.29 11.68 -1.60
CA GLY A 16 -6.19 12.90 -0.79
C GLY A 16 -4.84 13.63 -0.82
N ILE A 17 -3.84 13.14 -1.57
CA ILE A 17 -2.50 13.76 -1.64
C ILE A 17 -2.04 14.11 -3.06
N THR A 18 -1.10 15.05 -3.14
CA THR A 18 -0.38 15.43 -4.37
C THR A 18 1.13 15.55 -4.06
N PRO A 19 2.04 14.96 -4.87
CA PRO A 19 1.76 14.17 -6.07
C PRO A 19 1.07 12.84 -5.77
N THR A 20 0.36 12.27 -6.76
CA THR A 20 -0.35 11.01 -6.58
C THR A 20 0.63 9.84 -6.42
N VAL A 21 0.62 9.24 -5.24
CA VAL A 21 1.35 7.99 -4.95
C VAL A 21 0.50 6.80 -5.38
N TRP A 22 1.11 5.87 -6.12
CA TRP A 22 0.44 4.63 -6.51
C TRP A 22 1.41 3.49 -6.76
N ARG A 23 0.89 2.26 -6.65
CA ARG A 23 1.59 1.00 -6.89
C ARG A 23 0.74 0.09 -7.77
N ARG A 24 1.38 -0.75 -8.58
CA ARG A 24 0.73 -1.86 -9.29
C ARG A 24 1.39 -3.16 -8.89
N LEU A 25 0.60 -4.09 -8.38
CA LEU A 25 1.07 -5.41 -8.01
C LEU A 25 0.18 -6.50 -8.60
N ASP A 26 0.77 -7.65 -8.86
CA ASP A 26 0.04 -8.86 -9.21
C ASP A 26 -0.02 -9.75 -7.96
N THR A 27 -1.19 -10.32 -7.67
CA THR A 27 -1.40 -11.23 -6.55
C THR A 27 -2.45 -12.29 -6.88
N TYR A 28 -2.48 -13.39 -6.12
CA TYR A 28 -3.57 -14.35 -6.24
C TYR A 28 -4.90 -13.72 -5.81
N ALA A 29 -5.97 -14.08 -6.50
CA ALA A 29 -7.31 -13.54 -6.24
C ALA A 29 -7.90 -14.10 -4.93
N ASP A 30 -7.41 -15.23 -4.43
CA ASP A 30 -7.91 -15.89 -3.22
C ASP A 30 -7.19 -15.47 -1.93
N VAL A 31 -6.27 -14.51 -1.99
CA VAL A 31 -5.63 -13.97 -0.78
C VAL A 31 -6.66 -13.33 0.13
N GLU A 32 -6.52 -13.55 1.45
CA GLU A 32 -7.32 -12.83 2.42
C GLU A 32 -6.97 -11.34 2.39
N LEU A 33 -7.96 -10.47 2.67
CA LEU A 33 -7.73 -9.03 2.77
C LEU A 33 -6.71 -8.68 3.86
N ALA A 34 -6.58 -9.52 4.89
CA ALA A 34 -5.51 -9.42 5.88
C ALA A 34 -4.13 -9.59 5.24
N GLN A 35 -3.95 -10.52 4.30
CA GLN A 35 -2.68 -10.69 3.57
C GLN A 35 -2.47 -9.52 2.59
N LEU A 36 -3.53 -9.06 1.92
CA LEU A 36 -3.47 -7.89 1.04
C LEU A 36 -3.00 -6.64 1.80
N HIS A 37 -3.38 -6.48 3.07
CA HIS A 37 -2.85 -5.41 3.93
C HIS A 37 -1.31 -5.45 4.02
N TYR A 38 -0.71 -6.62 4.30
CA TYR A 38 0.76 -6.76 4.30
C TYR A 38 1.37 -6.38 2.95
N PHE A 39 0.72 -6.74 1.85
CA PHE A 39 1.23 -6.42 0.52
C PHE A 39 1.20 -4.93 0.23
N ILE A 40 0.11 -4.25 0.58
CA ILE A 40 0.00 -2.79 0.43
C ILE A 40 1.09 -2.12 1.27
N GLN A 41 1.27 -2.56 2.51
CA GLN A 41 2.24 -1.98 3.45
C GLN A 41 3.68 -2.12 2.96
N GLY A 42 4.07 -3.32 2.50
CA GLY A 42 5.38 -3.54 1.93
C GLY A 42 5.62 -2.73 0.66
N ALA A 43 4.61 -2.61 -0.21
CA ALA A 43 4.71 -1.82 -1.44
C ALA A 43 4.74 -0.30 -1.20
N MET A 44 4.13 0.17 -0.10
CA MET A 44 4.10 1.57 0.30
C MET A 44 5.30 1.97 1.16
N GLY A 45 6.02 1.03 1.76
CA GLY A 45 7.15 1.34 2.65
C GLY A 45 6.73 1.61 4.10
N TRP A 46 5.54 1.21 4.50
CA TRP A 46 5.00 1.39 5.85
C TRP A 46 5.32 0.22 6.78
N GLU A 47 4.97 0.37 8.06
CA GLU A 47 5.52 -0.42 9.17
C GLU A 47 4.50 -1.30 9.90
N LEU A 48 3.28 -1.43 9.39
CA LEU A 48 2.22 -2.27 10.00
C LEU A 48 1.84 -1.85 11.44
N MET A 49 2.11 -0.60 11.82
CA MET A 49 1.97 -0.13 13.20
C MET A 49 0.51 0.18 13.59
N HIS A 50 -0.34 0.49 12.61
CA HIS A 50 -1.69 0.98 12.88
C HIS A 50 -2.79 -0.01 12.45
N LEU A 51 -3.99 0.24 12.95
CA LEU A 51 -5.20 -0.49 12.53
C LEU A 51 -5.53 -0.19 11.07
N PHE A 52 -6.25 -1.14 10.44
CA PHE A 52 -6.70 -1.02 9.07
C PHE A 52 -8.11 -1.54 8.87
N SER A 53 -8.73 -1.16 7.75
CA SER A 53 -9.98 -1.76 7.29
C SER A 53 -10.11 -1.71 5.77
N PHE A 54 -10.96 -2.60 5.23
CA PHE A 54 -11.38 -2.57 3.83
C PHE A 54 -12.89 -2.31 3.75
N GLY A 55 -13.35 -1.67 2.67
CA GLY A 55 -14.77 -1.39 2.43
C GLY A 55 -15.05 -1.01 0.98
N HIS A 56 -16.32 -0.85 0.60
CA HIS A 56 -16.72 -0.37 -0.73
C HIS A 56 -16.82 1.15 -0.82
N GLY A 57 -16.30 1.89 0.17
CA GLY A 57 -16.30 3.36 0.19
C GLY A 57 -17.62 4.03 0.62
N ASN A 58 -18.65 3.25 0.96
CA ASN A 58 -19.94 3.73 1.48
C ASN A 58 -20.06 3.65 3.02
N GLY A 59 -18.92 3.55 3.72
CA GLY A 59 -18.86 3.34 5.18
C GLY A 59 -19.00 1.89 5.62
N SER A 60 -19.29 0.94 4.71
CA SER A 60 -19.27 -0.49 5.04
C SER A 60 -17.86 -0.99 5.31
N LYS A 61 -17.72 -1.88 6.30
CA LYS A 61 -16.47 -2.59 6.61
C LYS A 61 -16.60 -4.05 6.20
N ILE A 62 -15.56 -4.56 5.55
CA ILE A 62 -15.43 -5.96 5.14
C ILE A 62 -14.50 -6.65 6.13
N SER A 63 -14.86 -7.86 6.56
CA SER A 63 -13.98 -8.68 7.39
C SER A 63 -12.66 -8.95 6.66
N SER A 64 -11.54 -8.71 7.33
CA SER A 64 -10.20 -8.94 6.76
C SER A 64 -9.91 -10.42 6.46
N LYS A 65 -10.71 -11.35 6.99
CA LYS A 65 -10.64 -12.80 6.70
C LYS A 65 -11.32 -13.19 5.39
N ARG A 66 -12.03 -12.27 4.71
CA ARG A 66 -12.61 -12.53 3.39
C ARG A 66 -11.50 -12.55 2.36
N ARG A 67 -11.63 -13.41 1.34
CA ARG A 67 -10.71 -13.42 0.20
C ARG A 67 -11.07 -12.29 -0.76
N LEU A 68 -10.08 -11.76 -1.46
CA LEU A 68 -10.26 -10.67 -2.41
C LEU A 68 -11.33 -11.00 -3.48
N CYS A 69 -11.29 -12.22 -4.03
CA CYS A 69 -12.26 -12.70 -5.01
C CYS A 69 -13.68 -12.92 -4.48
N ASP A 70 -13.87 -12.97 -3.15
CA ASP A 70 -15.21 -13.09 -2.57
C ASP A 70 -15.91 -11.72 -2.42
N VAL A 71 -15.21 -10.61 -2.65
CA VAL A 71 -15.68 -9.25 -2.30
C VAL A 71 -15.44 -8.19 -3.37
N SER A 72 -14.76 -8.56 -4.45
CA SER A 72 -14.44 -7.68 -5.58
C SER A 72 -14.30 -8.53 -6.85
N ASP A 73 -14.54 -7.92 -8.00
CA ASP A 73 -14.25 -8.48 -9.33
C ASP A 73 -13.43 -7.49 -10.18
N ILE A 74 -13.03 -7.92 -11.38
CA ILE A 74 -12.31 -7.12 -12.37
C ILE A 74 -13.13 -5.87 -12.73
N GLY A 75 -12.49 -4.70 -12.66
CA GLY A 75 -13.12 -3.40 -12.86
C GLY A 75 -13.68 -2.79 -11.58
N GLU A 76 -13.80 -3.55 -10.49
CA GLU A 76 -14.30 -3.05 -9.21
C GLU A 76 -13.18 -2.46 -8.34
N THR A 77 -13.61 -1.74 -7.31
CA THR A 77 -12.71 -1.08 -6.37
C THR A 77 -13.10 -1.31 -4.93
N LEU A 78 -12.09 -1.47 -4.08
CA LEU A 78 -12.19 -1.40 -2.63
C LEU A 78 -11.46 -0.16 -2.13
N ILE A 79 -11.90 0.33 -0.97
CA ILE A 79 -11.19 1.33 -0.17
C ILE A 79 -10.47 0.60 0.96
N TYR A 80 -9.16 0.79 1.02
CA TYR A 80 -8.30 0.34 2.11
C TYR A 80 -7.90 1.57 2.95
N THR A 81 -8.35 1.61 4.20
CA THR A 81 -8.00 2.66 5.16
C THR A 81 -6.95 2.12 6.12
N TYR A 82 -5.83 2.83 6.26
CA TYR A 82 -4.76 2.54 7.21
C TYR A 82 -4.57 3.74 8.14
N ASP A 83 -4.29 3.44 9.41
CA ASP A 83 -4.22 4.41 10.49
C ASP A 83 -5.52 5.22 10.66
N PHE A 84 -6.30 4.88 11.69
CA PHE A 84 -7.56 5.56 11.96
C PHE A 84 -7.38 6.96 12.57
N GLY A 85 -6.16 7.33 12.98
CA GLY A 85 -5.80 8.70 13.33
C GLY A 85 -5.57 9.56 12.10
N ASP A 86 -4.68 9.10 11.21
CA ASP A 86 -4.26 9.84 10.02
C ASP A 86 -5.18 9.65 8.79
N ASP A 87 -6.06 8.65 8.81
CA ASP A 87 -7.04 8.28 7.77
C ASP A 87 -6.43 8.14 6.37
N TRP A 88 -5.37 7.33 6.24
CA TRP A 88 -4.75 7.05 4.95
C TRP A 88 -5.62 6.13 4.10
N GLN A 89 -6.37 6.71 3.16
CA GLN A 89 -7.27 6.00 2.28
C GLN A 89 -6.64 5.66 0.93
N HIS A 90 -6.75 4.40 0.53
CA HIS A 90 -6.29 3.90 -0.74
C HIS A 90 -7.45 3.35 -1.53
N ARG A 91 -7.49 3.68 -2.83
CA ARG A 91 -8.31 2.96 -3.79
C ARG A 91 -7.52 1.77 -4.32
N VAL A 92 -8.04 0.57 -4.08
CA VAL A 92 -7.54 -0.70 -4.63
C VAL A 92 -8.45 -1.08 -5.78
N THR A 93 -7.95 -1.05 -7.01
CA THR A 93 -8.70 -1.40 -8.23
C THR A 93 -8.21 -2.74 -8.77
N VAL A 94 -9.12 -3.66 -9.06
CA VAL A 94 -8.79 -4.90 -9.78
C VAL A 94 -8.76 -4.59 -11.28
N GLU A 95 -7.58 -4.41 -11.87
CA GLU A 95 -7.46 -3.95 -13.26
C GLU A 95 -7.76 -5.06 -14.27
N LYS A 96 -7.24 -6.28 -14.06
CA LYS A 96 -7.41 -7.41 -15.00
C LYS A 96 -6.95 -8.76 -14.46
N LEU A 97 -7.41 -9.82 -15.11
CA LEU A 97 -6.86 -11.18 -15.02
C LEU A 97 -5.51 -11.28 -15.73
N MET A 98 -4.59 -12.04 -15.16
CA MET A 98 -3.29 -12.36 -15.76
C MET A 98 -3.30 -13.77 -16.37
N GLU A 99 -2.65 -13.94 -17.52
CA GLU A 99 -2.75 -15.14 -18.36
C GLU A 99 -1.99 -16.36 -17.82
N LYS A 100 -0.96 -16.15 -16.99
CA LYS A 100 -0.11 -17.23 -16.48
C LYS A 100 0.26 -16.97 -15.02
N PRO A 101 -0.25 -17.78 -14.08
CA PRO A 101 0.26 -17.80 -12.73
C PRO A 101 1.74 -18.22 -12.75
N THR A 102 2.61 -17.40 -12.17
CA THR A 102 3.95 -17.84 -11.75
C THR A 102 3.85 -18.58 -10.42
N GLU A 103 4.90 -19.33 -10.04
CA GLU A 103 4.89 -20.12 -8.79
C GLU A 103 4.87 -19.26 -7.51
N SER A 104 5.23 -17.97 -7.59
CA SER A 104 5.23 -17.05 -6.43
C SER A 104 4.49 -15.75 -6.72
N TYR A 105 3.70 -15.29 -5.75
CA TYR A 105 3.08 -13.97 -5.66
C TYR A 105 3.05 -13.52 -4.19
N PRO A 106 2.98 -12.22 -3.90
CA PRO A 106 2.75 -11.07 -4.79
C PRO A 106 4.00 -10.57 -5.52
N HIS A 107 3.80 -9.86 -6.64
CA HIS A 107 4.86 -9.18 -7.39
C HIS A 107 4.54 -7.70 -7.59
N LEU A 108 5.42 -6.80 -7.13
CA LEU A 108 5.33 -5.38 -7.44
C LEU A 108 5.82 -5.11 -8.87
N ILE A 109 4.91 -4.69 -9.74
CA ILE A 109 5.17 -4.51 -11.17
C ILE A 109 5.78 -3.14 -11.43
N THR A 110 5.17 -2.08 -10.89
CA THR A 110 5.59 -0.69 -11.07
C THR A 110 4.89 0.22 -10.05
N GLY A 111 5.30 1.48 -9.98
CA GLY A 111 4.74 2.48 -9.08
C GLY A 111 5.33 3.87 -9.36
N LYS A 112 4.83 4.88 -8.65
CA LYS A 112 5.35 6.24 -8.73
C LYS A 112 5.19 6.97 -7.40
N CYS A 113 6.12 7.89 -7.14
CA CYS A 113 6.17 8.80 -5.99
C CYS A 113 6.39 8.09 -4.65
N ALA A 114 7.06 8.81 -3.75
CA ALA A 114 7.42 8.33 -2.43
C ALA A 114 6.15 8.33 -1.58
N CYS A 115 5.92 7.27 -0.82
CA CYS A 115 4.79 7.24 0.09
C CYS A 115 5.04 8.24 1.23
N PRO A 116 4.00 8.87 1.80
CA PRO A 116 4.14 9.65 3.02
C PRO A 116 4.81 8.81 4.12
N PRO A 117 5.74 9.40 4.91
CA PRO A 117 6.28 8.73 6.09
C PRO A 117 5.16 8.37 7.08
N GLU A 118 5.40 7.34 7.89
CA GLU A 118 4.54 7.02 9.04
C GLU A 118 4.42 8.24 9.98
N ASP A 119 3.27 8.36 10.64
CA ASP A 119 2.98 9.40 11.64
C ASP A 119 3.20 10.86 11.16
N CYS A 120 3.17 11.13 9.85
CA CYS A 120 3.33 12.48 9.33
C CYS A 120 2.06 13.36 9.45
N GLY A 121 0.98 12.85 10.06
CA GLY A 121 -0.23 13.60 10.38
C GLY A 121 -1.26 13.61 9.24
N GLY A 122 -1.38 12.49 8.54
CA GLY A 122 -2.36 12.30 7.47
C GLY A 122 -2.10 13.17 6.24
N PRO A 123 -3.05 13.21 5.28
CA PRO A 123 -2.91 13.97 4.05
C PRO A 123 -2.56 15.44 4.25
N TRP A 124 -3.13 16.07 5.29
CA TRP A 124 -2.86 17.46 5.64
C TRP A 124 -1.45 17.67 6.19
N GLY A 125 -1.01 16.82 7.12
CA GLY A 125 0.33 16.88 7.69
C GLY A 125 1.41 16.65 6.62
N TYR A 126 1.18 15.70 5.71
CA TYR A 126 2.07 15.48 4.57
C TYR A 126 2.14 16.69 3.62
N ALA A 127 1.00 17.29 3.28
CA ALA A 127 0.99 18.48 2.42
C ALA A 127 1.75 19.65 3.07
N GLU A 128 1.58 19.85 4.37
CA GLU A 128 2.31 20.87 5.13
C GLU A 128 3.81 20.56 5.19
N MET A 129 4.20 19.29 5.39
CA MET A 129 5.58 18.84 5.35
C MET A 129 6.22 19.18 4.01
N LEU A 130 5.58 18.81 2.88
CA LEU A 130 6.08 19.13 1.54
C LEU A 130 6.23 20.65 1.33
N ARG A 131 5.27 21.44 1.80
CA ARG A 131 5.34 22.91 1.71
C ARG A 131 6.56 23.46 2.43
N VAL A 132 6.86 22.96 3.63
CA VAL A 132 8.04 23.37 4.41
C VAL A 132 9.34 22.91 3.74
N LEU A 133 9.38 21.69 3.21
CA LEU A 133 10.54 21.13 2.48
C LEU A 133 10.74 21.73 1.08
N ALA A 134 9.76 22.42 0.51
CA ALA A 134 9.94 23.21 -0.71
C ALA A 134 10.34 24.67 -0.43
N GLY A 135 10.10 25.15 0.79
CA GLY A 135 10.34 26.53 1.20
C GLY A 135 11.81 26.87 1.47
N ARG A 136 12.06 28.12 1.87
CA ARG A 136 13.40 28.59 2.27
C ARG A 136 13.92 27.82 3.49
N SER A 137 15.25 27.78 3.64
CA SER A 137 15.88 27.24 4.84
C SER A 137 15.34 27.92 6.10
N SER A 138 14.90 27.13 7.08
CA SER A 138 14.29 27.57 8.34
C SER A 138 14.57 26.54 9.44
N ALA A 139 14.35 26.90 10.71
CA ALA A 139 14.48 25.97 11.83
C ALA A 139 13.57 24.75 11.64
N ARG A 140 12.28 25.00 11.34
CA ARG A 140 11.30 23.95 11.06
C ARG A 140 11.69 23.02 9.91
N ARG A 141 12.31 23.54 8.85
CA ARG A 141 12.82 22.70 7.74
C ARG A 141 13.95 21.77 8.21
N ARG A 142 14.86 22.28 9.06
CA ARG A 142 15.97 21.46 9.60
C ARG A 142 15.43 20.38 10.52
N GLU A 143 14.53 20.73 11.43
CA GLU A 143 13.84 19.79 12.32
C GLU A 143 13.12 18.67 11.53
N LEU A 144 12.37 19.03 10.47
CA LEU A 144 11.72 18.04 9.62
C LEU A 144 12.71 17.17 8.86
N THR A 145 13.79 17.74 8.32
CA THR A 145 14.84 16.95 7.64
C THR A 145 15.51 15.96 8.59
N GLU A 146 15.75 16.36 9.84
CA GLU A 146 16.33 15.50 10.87
C GLU A 146 15.36 14.38 11.27
N TRP A 147 14.08 14.71 11.48
CA TRP A 147 13.03 13.72 11.76
C TRP A 147 12.88 12.69 10.63
N LEU A 148 12.99 13.12 9.37
CA LEU A 148 12.99 12.24 8.19
C LEU A 148 14.25 11.38 8.06
N GLY A 149 15.29 11.64 8.87
CA GLY A 149 16.59 10.98 8.74
C GLY A 149 17.38 11.41 7.49
N GLY A 150 16.96 12.46 6.80
CA GLY A 150 17.61 12.94 5.58
C GLY A 150 16.69 13.68 4.61
N PRO A 151 17.20 14.04 3.41
CA PRO A 151 16.41 14.66 2.36
C PRO A 151 15.28 13.73 1.88
N PHE A 152 14.10 14.30 1.65
CA PHE A 152 12.95 13.58 1.12
C PHE A 152 12.55 14.14 -0.26
N ASP A 153 12.51 13.27 -1.27
CA ASP A 153 12.02 13.60 -2.61
C ASP A 153 10.65 12.94 -2.84
N PRO A 154 9.54 13.69 -2.86
CA PRO A 154 8.19 13.12 -3.06
C PRO A 154 8.00 12.50 -4.45
N SER A 155 8.86 12.79 -5.42
CA SER A 155 8.79 12.24 -6.77
C SER A 155 9.54 10.91 -6.93
N SER A 156 10.45 10.61 -6.00
CA SER A 156 11.26 9.40 -6.01
C SER A 156 10.43 8.14 -5.74
N PHE A 157 10.84 7.00 -6.29
CA PHE A 157 10.28 5.70 -5.95
C PHE A 157 11.31 4.62 -6.27
N ASP A 158 11.88 4.00 -5.23
CA ASP A 158 12.77 2.85 -5.39
C ASP A 158 11.94 1.56 -5.47
N ILE A 159 11.82 1.02 -6.68
CA ILE A 159 11.07 -0.21 -6.92
C ILE A 159 11.77 -1.46 -6.38
N SER A 160 13.11 -1.43 -6.28
CA SER A 160 13.89 -2.58 -5.80
C SER A 160 13.69 -2.74 -4.30
N GLU A 161 13.84 -1.65 -3.55
CA GLU A 161 13.58 -1.62 -2.10
C GLU A 161 12.12 -2.03 -1.80
N ALA A 162 11.16 -1.47 -2.54
CA ALA A 162 9.74 -1.80 -2.34
C ALA A 162 9.41 -3.26 -2.67
N ARG A 163 10.12 -3.89 -3.62
CA ARG A 163 9.99 -5.32 -3.91
C ARG A 163 10.53 -6.20 -2.80
N GLU A 164 11.69 -5.84 -2.25
CA GLU A 164 12.30 -6.56 -1.13
C GLU A 164 11.39 -6.54 0.09
N ARG A 165 10.90 -5.35 0.46
CA ARG A 165 9.97 -5.19 1.59
C ARG A 165 8.64 -5.91 1.37
N LEU A 166 8.08 -5.83 0.15
CA LEU A 166 6.88 -6.61 -0.21
C LEU A 166 7.11 -8.12 -0.02
N ALA A 167 8.25 -8.64 -0.47
CA ALA A 167 8.56 -10.06 -0.34
C ALA A 167 8.74 -10.49 1.12
N GLU A 168 9.33 -9.62 1.97
CA GLU A 168 9.40 -9.84 3.41
C GLU A 168 8.00 -9.88 4.04
N TYR A 169 7.18 -8.88 3.78
CA TYR A 169 5.85 -8.75 4.37
C TYR A 169 4.91 -9.85 3.90
N ALA A 170 5.06 -10.31 2.66
CA ALA A 170 4.34 -11.46 2.18
C ALA A 170 4.63 -12.73 3.01
N LYS A 171 5.89 -12.97 3.38
CA LYS A 171 6.26 -14.09 4.26
C LYS A 171 5.68 -13.95 5.67
N LEU A 172 5.63 -12.72 6.20
CA LEU A 172 5.04 -12.44 7.52
C LEU A 172 3.53 -12.70 7.55
N SER A 173 2.84 -12.51 6.43
CA SER A 173 1.40 -12.73 6.29
C SER A 173 1.00 -14.22 6.23
N MET A 174 1.96 -15.11 5.99
CA MET A 174 1.68 -16.54 5.88
C MET A 174 1.45 -17.15 7.27
N PRO A 175 0.47 -18.06 7.43
CA PRO A 175 0.31 -18.79 8.68
C PRO A 175 1.65 -19.45 9.05
N LYS A 176 2.12 -19.25 10.29
CA LYS A 176 3.25 -20.03 10.80
C LYS A 176 2.81 -21.50 10.75
N ALA A 177 3.36 -22.27 9.81
CA ALA A 177 3.25 -23.71 9.84
C ALA A 177 3.69 -24.15 11.24
N HIS A 178 2.84 -24.91 11.94
CA HIS A 178 3.20 -25.46 13.25
C HIS A 178 4.52 -26.22 13.06
N ARG A 179 5.60 -25.69 13.63
CA ARG A 179 6.91 -26.34 13.67
C ARG A 179 6.86 -27.48 14.68
#